data_AF-A0A316ZFP0-F1
#
_entry.id   AF-A0A316ZFP0-F1
#
_cell.length_a   1.000
_cell.length_b   1.000
_cell.length_c   1.000
_cell.angle_alpha   90.00
_cell.angle_beta   90.00
_cell.angle_gamma   90.00
#
_symmetry.space_group_name_H-M   'P 1'
#
loop_
_entity.id
_entity.type
_entity.pdbx_description
1 polymer ?
#
loop_
_entity_poly.entity_id
_entity_poly.type
_entity_poly.pdbx_seq_one_letter_code
_entity_poly.pdbx_strand_id
1 'polypeptide(L)'
;MPPAARDDGEAGMPMAPIPSATLVVLAPCAAHQWRAPQWRTLLVSRSARLGSSFRSAVVFPGGAVDAADYAALHVPHGERKSAAGKRALQLAALRETFEETGLLLVPSRSTGSRLSSRAVGAGEAGVSVEEWARMREAVHNDASRFAPFLAQVCKHLGIAGDADSADALPLAAMMEFSRWITPRTIVRPAKRFDAHFFLTVLDAPDVLTPDTASASGASEGIAATTKGGLGLSADGTETLNLKVETPADILAAAMREEFLLMPPQFYILADIAAALERPGAGGVEALRPLRFLDAPGVGKKAHGVSPVYTEDRPAELTAIEPRFMPKAGKTMPLPHASNASAADPAEQERYVFPLVMPGDVDCSAEQRLAAGLPARPPQAQHGAPRILNRVLVSPRPGGGGVSVFGVIRRGMPGLEDMSLGWTGEDDGESIAPKL
;
A
#
# COMPACT_ATOMS: atom_id res chain seq x y z
N MET A 1 19.95 25.58 -12.47
CA MET A 1 18.73 26.28 -12.03
C MET A 1 18.68 26.24 -10.53
N PRO A 2 18.28 27.32 -9.82
CA PRO A 2 18.00 27.22 -8.39
C PRO A 2 16.87 26.20 -8.17
N PRO A 3 16.85 25.46 -7.04
CA PRO A 3 15.76 24.55 -6.73
C PRO A 3 14.46 25.34 -6.73
N ALA A 4 13.43 24.80 -7.39
CA ALA A 4 12.10 25.38 -7.38
C ALA A 4 11.70 25.68 -5.93
N ALA A 5 11.34 26.94 -5.64
CA ALA A 5 10.80 27.33 -4.35
C ALA A 5 9.69 26.34 -4.02
N ARG A 6 9.85 25.58 -2.92
CA ARG A 6 8.77 24.76 -2.38
C ARG A 6 7.66 25.75 -2.03
N ASP A 7 6.62 25.81 -2.85
CA ASP A 7 5.40 26.57 -2.58
C ASP A 7 4.75 25.96 -1.34
N ASP A 8 5.19 26.42 -0.17
CA ASP A 8 4.92 25.81 1.11
C ASP A 8 3.85 26.57 1.90
N GLY A 9 2.93 27.29 1.22
CA GLY A 9 1.65 27.83 1.72
C GLY A 9 1.63 28.49 3.12
N GLU A 10 0.45 28.75 3.70
CA GLU A 10 0.31 29.26 5.09
C GLU A 10 0.10 28.18 6.16
N ALA A 11 0.77 28.32 7.32
CA ALA A 11 0.72 27.33 8.41
C ALA A 11 -0.74 27.11 8.86
N GLY A 12 -1.17 25.85 8.99
CA GLY A 12 -2.56 25.47 9.27
C GLY A 12 -3.37 25.04 8.03
N MET A 13 -2.89 25.31 6.80
CA MET A 13 -3.51 24.77 5.58
C MET A 13 -2.99 23.36 5.24
N PRO A 14 -3.84 22.47 4.69
CA PRO A 14 -3.40 21.16 4.23
C PRO A 14 -2.45 21.31 3.04
N MET A 15 -1.28 20.67 3.11
CA MET A 15 -0.32 20.65 2.00
C MET A 15 -0.93 19.98 0.76
N ALA A 16 -0.47 20.39 -0.43
CA ALA A 16 -0.68 19.62 -1.64
C ALA A 16 -0.11 18.20 -1.45
N PRO A 17 -0.86 17.14 -1.75
CA PRO A 17 -0.34 15.77 -1.61
C PRO A 17 0.88 15.53 -2.52
N ILE A 18 1.96 15.06 -1.92
CA ILE A 18 3.19 14.68 -2.61
C ILE A 18 2.91 13.35 -3.35
N PRO A 19 3.19 13.25 -4.66
CA PRO A 19 3.12 11.98 -5.36
C PRO A 19 4.07 10.96 -4.71
N SER A 20 3.58 9.76 -4.48
CA SER A 20 4.37 8.65 -3.94
C SER A 20 3.94 7.33 -4.54
N ALA A 21 4.87 6.38 -4.54
CA ALA A 21 4.70 5.06 -5.11
C ALA A 21 5.23 4.01 -4.13
N THR A 22 4.48 2.93 -3.98
CA THR A 22 4.74 1.85 -3.02
C THR A 22 4.58 0.51 -3.72
N LEU A 23 5.47 -0.44 -3.43
CA LEU A 23 5.44 -1.76 -4.05
C LEU A 23 5.03 -2.84 -3.06
N VAL A 24 3.96 -3.56 -3.40
CA VAL A 24 3.50 -4.78 -2.74
C VAL A 24 4.05 -5.96 -3.54
N VAL A 25 4.98 -6.70 -2.94
CA VAL A 25 5.62 -7.86 -3.56
C VAL A 25 5.06 -9.13 -2.95
N LEU A 26 4.39 -9.97 -3.74
CA LEU A 26 3.95 -11.30 -3.31
C LEU A 26 4.91 -12.37 -3.84
N ALA A 27 5.52 -13.12 -2.94
CA ALA A 27 6.40 -14.24 -3.28
C ALA A 27 5.70 -15.57 -2.97
N PRO A 28 5.59 -16.49 -3.95
CA PRO A 28 5.09 -17.83 -3.66
C PRO A 28 6.06 -18.54 -2.72
N CYS A 29 5.54 -19.36 -1.81
CA CYS A 29 6.33 -20.30 -1.02
C CYS A 29 6.20 -21.69 -1.66
N ALA A 30 7.26 -22.49 -1.60
CA ALA A 30 7.20 -23.86 -2.12
C ALA A 30 6.06 -24.64 -1.44
N ALA A 31 5.20 -25.25 -2.26
CA ALA A 31 4.10 -26.05 -1.74
C ALA A 31 4.66 -27.29 -1.04
N HIS A 32 4.31 -27.48 0.23
CA HIS A 32 4.50 -28.75 0.91
C HIS A 32 3.26 -29.63 0.70
N GLN A 33 3.45 -30.94 0.52
CA GLN A 33 2.44 -31.92 0.05
C GLN A 33 1.07 -31.90 0.78
N TRP A 34 0.96 -31.24 1.92
CA TRP A 34 -0.21 -31.24 2.80
C TRP A 34 -0.75 -29.84 3.13
N ARG A 35 -0.20 -28.77 2.54
CA ARG A 35 -0.64 -27.38 2.80
C ARG A 35 -0.90 -26.66 1.49
N ALA A 36 -1.91 -25.79 1.50
CA ALA A 36 -2.17 -24.86 0.39
C ALA A 36 -0.92 -24.00 0.10
N PRO A 37 -0.72 -23.56 -1.16
CA PRO A 37 0.36 -22.64 -1.49
C PRO A 37 0.25 -21.38 -0.64
N GLN A 38 1.34 -21.02 0.02
CA GLN A 38 1.43 -19.82 0.83
C GLN A 38 2.11 -18.72 0.05
N TRP A 39 1.79 -17.47 0.40
CA TRP A 39 2.41 -16.29 -0.17
C TRP A 39 2.99 -15.45 0.96
N ARG A 40 4.19 -14.94 0.75
CA ARG A 40 4.82 -13.98 1.66
C ARG A 40 4.90 -12.62 1.00
N THR A 41 4.90 -11.59 1.83
CA THR A 41 5.13 -10.21 1.39
C THR A 41 6.27 -9.58 2.17
N LEU A 42 6.94 -8.61 1.55
CA LEU A 42 8.02 -7.82 2.13
C LEU A 42 7.49 -6.49 2.66
N LEU A 43 7.79 -6.20 3.93
CA LEU A 43 7.59 -4.89 4.54
C LEU A 43 8.89 -4.42 5.21
N VAL A 44 8.96 -3.12 5.47
CA VAL A 44 10.07 -2.44 6.12
C VAL A 44 9.59 -1.79 7.42
N SER A 45 10.39 -1.87 8.48
CA SER A 45 10.11 -1.16 9.74
C SER A 45 10.92 0.14 9.78
N ARG A 46 10.26 1.30 9.96
CA ARG A 46 10.96 2.60 9.97
C ARG A 46 11.46 2.98 11.36
N SER A 47 12.62 3.65 11.41
CA SER A 47 13.22 4.12 12.67
C SER A 47 12.44 5.29 13.29
N ALA A 48 12.37 5.29 14.63
CA ALA A 48 11.72 6.35 15.39
C ALA A 48 12.61 7.59 15.58
N ARG A 49 13.14 8.18 14.48
CA ARG A 49 13.84 9.48 14.56
C ARG A 49 12.86 10.64 14.76
N LEU A 50 13.30 11.68 15.47
CA LEU A 50 12.53 12.92 15.67
C LEU A 50 12.27 13.57 14.29
N GLY A 51 10.99 13.69 13.90
CA GLY A 51 10.57 14.30 12.61
C GLY A 51 10.18 13.32 11.50
N SER A 52 10.38 12.01 11.66
CA SER A 52 9.85 10.99 10.74
C SER A 52 8.33 10.82 10.94
N SER A 53 7.57 10.78 9.85
CA SER A 53 6.09 10.69 9.87
C SER A 53 5.55 9.32 10.36
N PHE A 54 6.42 8.34 10.64
CA PHE A 54 6.06 6.93 10.84
C PHE A 54 6.84 6.23 11.97
N ARG A 55 6.82 6.76 13.21
CA ARG A 55 7.47 6.10 14.36
C ARG A 55 6.91 4.68 14.60
N SER A 56 7.78 3.67 14.53
CA SER A 56 7.50 2.24 14.77
C SER A 56 6.44 1.63 13.84
N ALA A 57 6.23 2.22 12.67
CA ALA A 57 5.33 1.67 11.67
C ALA A 57 6.06 0.65 10.80
N VAL A 58 5.32 -0.40 10.44
CA VAL A 58 5.69 -1.34 9.39
C VAL A 58 4.90 -0.96 8.14
N VAL A 59 5.60 -0.82 7.02
CA VAL A 59 5.03 -0.36 5.75
C VAL A 59 5.60 -1.19 4.60
N PHE A 60 4.84 -1.37 3.53
CA PHE A 60 5.41 -1.78 2.23
C PHE A 60 6.48 -0.78 1.79
N PRO A 61 7.55 -1.22 1.11
CA PRO A 61 8.60 -0.34 0.67
C PRO A 61 8.11 0.66 -0.37
N GLY A 62 8.58 1.90 -0.26
CA GLY A 62 8.12 2.98 -1.13
C GLY A 62 8.33 4.39 -0.57
N GLY A 63 8.20 5.36 -1.47
CA GLY A 63 8.52 6.75 -1.16
C GLY A 63 8.01 7.74 -2.21
N ALA A 64 8.54 8.95 -2.14
CA ALA A 64 8.12 10.03 -3.01
C ALA A 64 8.64 9.82 -4.44
N VAL A 65 7.85 10.21 -5.44
CA VAL A 65 8.33 10.21 -6.83
C VAL A 65 9.33 11.35 -7.00
N ASP A 66 10.52 11.05 -7.50
CA ASP A 66 11.57 12.02 -7.74
C ASP A 66 11.47 12.61 -9.16
N ALA A 67 12.06 13.79 -9.38
CA ALA A 67 12.17 14.36 -10.72
C ALA A 67 12.96 13.46 -11.68
N ALA A 68 13.94 12.71 -11.17
CA ALA A 68 14.71 11.72 -11.92
C ALA A 68 13.84 10.59 -12.49
N ASP A 69 12.78 10.18 -11.77
CA ASP A 69 11.88 9.11 -12.22
C ASP A 69 11.08 9.55 -13.47
N TYR A 70 10.69 10.83 -13.54
CA TYR A 70 10.06 11.41 -14.73
C TYR A 70 11.07 11.61 -15.87
N ALA A 71 12.26 12.14 -15.54
CA ALA A 71 13.30 12.44 -16.51
C ALA A 71 13.79 11.19 -17.25
N ALA A 72 13.95 10.06 -16.55
CA ALA A 72 14.37 8.78 -17.11
C ALA A 72 13.42 8.25 -18.20
N LEU A 73 12.17 8.71 -18.21
CA LEU A 73 11.14 8.29 -19.15
C LEU A 73 10.73 9.41 -20.11
N HIS A 74 11.50 10.51 -20.15
CA HIS A 74 11.23 11.70 -20.96
C HIS A 74 9.83 12.30 -20.71
N VAL A 75 9.36 12.22 -19.46
CA VAL A 75 8.05 12.73 -19.04
C VAL A 75 8.22 14.10 -18.38
N PRO A 76 7.39 15.11 -18.72
CA PRO A 76 7.36 16.36 -17.98
C PRO A 76 7.12 16.13 -16.49
N HIS A 77 7.85 16.85 -15.65
CA HIS A 77 7.76 16.71 -14.20
C HIS A 77 6.32 16.91 -13.70
N GLY A 78 5.82 15.97 -12.91
CA GLY A 78 4.48 16.02 -12.30
C GLY A 78 3.32 15.57 -13.20
N GLU A 79 3.57 15.18 -14.45
CA GLU A 79 2.57 14.62 -15.34
C GLU A 79 2.28 13.16 -14.96
N ARG A 80 1.14 12.92 -14.30
CA ARG A 80 0.79 11.59 -13.74
C ARG A 80 -0.34 10.86 -14.48
N LYS A 81 -1.17 11.61 -15.21
CA LYS A 81 -2.38 11.08 -15.85
C LYS A 81 -2.11 10.38 -17.17
N SER A 82 -0.96 10.65 -17.81
CA SER A 82 -0.56 9.96 -19.03
C SER A 82 -0.01 8.57 -18.72
N ALA A 83 0.00 7.70 -19.75
CA ALA A 83 0.62 6.39 -19.65
C ALA A 83 2.10 6.49 -19.24
N ALA A 84 2.81 7.51 -19.72
CA ALA A 84 4.19 7.77 -19.36
C ALA A 84 4.33 8.24 -17.90
N GLY A 85 3.42 9.08 -17.42
CA GLY A 85 3.32 9.44 -16.00
C GLY A 85 3.12 8.25 -15.06
N LYS A 86 2.33 7.27 -15.46
CA LYS A 86 2.18 6.00 -14.72
C LYS A 86 3.47 5.19 -14.69
N ARG A 87 4.24 5.16 -15.80
CA ARG A 87 5.57 4.51 -15.82
C ARG A 87 6.56 5.18 -14.85
N ALA A 88 6.50 6.50 -14.66
CA ALA A 88 7.32 7.19 -13.67
C ALA A 88 6.98 6.76 -12.22
N LEU A 89 5.69 6.57 -11.92
CA LEU A 89 5.26 5.99 -10.63
C LEU A 89 5.76 4.55 -10.44
N GLN A 90 5.72 3.72 -11.48
CA GLN A 90 6.26 2.36 -11.43
C GLN A 90 7.78 2.36 -11.20
N LEU A 91 8.51 3.25 -11.89
CA LEU A 91 9.95 3.40 -11.72
C LEU A 91 10.30 3.83 -10.29
N ALA A 92 9.56 4.80 -9.72
CA ALA A 92 9.72 5.21 -8.33
C ALA A 92 9.48 4.05 -7.35
N ALA A 93 8.43 3.23 -7.57
CA ALA A 93 8.16 2.07 -6.72
C ALA A 93 9.34 1.06 -6.72
N LEU A 94 9.94 0.83 -7.88
CA LEU A 94 11.12 -0.04 -8.03
C LEU A 94 12.36 0.56 -7.38
N ARG A 95 12.60 1.86 -7.58
CA ARG A 95 13.74 2.59 -7.01
C ARG A 95 13.73 2.54 -5.49
N GLU A 96 12.62 2.95 -4.89
CA GLU A 96 12.43 2.99 -3.44
C GLU A 96 12.53 1.58 -2.83
N THR A 97 12.00 0.56 -3.52
CA THR A 97 12.15 -0.85 -3.07
C THR A 97 13.61 -1.28 -3.04
N PHE A 98 14.38 -0.97 -4.08
CA PHE A 98 15.81 -1.28 -4.13
C PHE A 98 16.59 -0.51 -3.05
N GLU A 99 16.28 0.78 -2.89
CA GLU A 99 16.88 1.66 -1.88
C GLU A 99 16.66 1.14 -0.45
N GLU A 100 15.42 0.78 -0.08
CA GLU A 100 15.06 0.38 1.28
C GLU A 100 15.38 -1.09 1.61
N THR A 101 15.49 -1.96 0.60
CA THR A 101 15.59 -3.42 0.83
C THR A 101 16.73 -4.15 0.09
N GLY A 102 17.31 -3.52 -0.93
CA GLY A 102 18.26 -4.15 -1.86
C GLY A 102 17.61 -5.08 -2.89
N LEU A 103 16.28 -5.26 -2.87
CA LEU A 103 15.53 -6.06 -3.84
C LEU A 103 15.39 -5.31 -5.16
N LEU A 104 16.03 -5.81 -6.21
CA LEU A 104 15.82 -5.32 -7.57
C LEU A 104 14.83 -6.24 -8.29
N LEU A 105 13.79 -5.66 -8.92
CA LEU A 105 12.87 -6.41 -9.76
C LEU A 105 13.01 -6.01 -11.23
N VAL A 106 12.96 -7.02 -12.10
CA VAL A 106 13.02 -6.89 -13.56
C VAL A 106 11.85 -7.68 -14.20
N PRO A 107 11.52 -7.46 -15.48
CA PRO A 107 10.54 -8.29 -16.18
C PRO A 107 10.85 -9.78 -16.06
N SER A 108 9.84 -10.59 -15.73
CA SER A 108 9.98 -12.04 -15.81
C SER A 108 9.92 -12.50 -17.27
N ARG A 109 10.62 -13.59 -17.58
CA ARG A 109 10.49 -14.32 -18.84
C ARG A 109 9.36 -15.36 -18.80
N SER A 110 8.71 -15.54 -17.64
CA SER A 110 7.60 -16.47 -17.48
C SER A 110 6.41 -16.05 -18.34
N THR A 111 5.91 -16.98 -19.15
CA THR A 111 4.77 -16.76 -20.05
C THR A 111 3.41 -16.92 -19.37
N GLY A 112 3.39 -17.25 -18.06
CA GLY A 112 2.19 -17.72 -17.36
C GLY A 112 1.29 -16.65 -16.74
N SER A 113 1.82 -15.48 -16.34
CA SER A 113 1.02 -14.41 -15.70
C SER A 113 1.57 -13.02 -16.05
N ARG A 114 0.67 -12.09 -16.43
CA ARG A 114 1.01 -10.70 -16.76
C ARG A 114 1.48 -9.87 -15.56
N LEU A 115 1.41 -10.41 -14.35
CA LEU A 115 1.81 -9.75 -13.10
C LEU A 115 3.14 -10.28 -12.55
N SER A 116 3.84 -11.12 -13.32
CA SER A 116 5.03 -11.82 -12.85
C SER A 116 6.31 -11.01 -13.05
N SER A 117 7.04 -10.77 -11.97
CA SER A 117 8.35 -10.12 -11.96
C SER A 117 9.43 -11.06 -11.46
N ARG A 118 10.66 -10.83 -11.90
CA ARG A 118 11.83 -11.57 -11.46
C ARG A 118 12.59 -10.74 -10.43
N ALA A 119 12.92 -11.34 -9.29
CA ALA A 119 13.86 -10.75 -8.34
C ALA A 119 15.30 -11.07 -8.75
N VAL A 120 16.19 -10.08 -8.68
CA VAL A 120 17.58 -10.20 -9.08
C VAL A 120 18.50 -9.78 -7.92
N GLY A 121 19.50 -10.60 -7.64
CA GLY A 121 20.56 -10.31 -6.68
C GLY A 121 21.89 -9.98 -7.37
N ALA A 122 22.87 -9.54 -6.59
CA ALA A 122 24.19 -9.08 -7.07
C ALA A 122 24.87 -10.07 -8.04
N GLY A 123 24.93 -11.36 -7.68
CA GLY A 123 25.59 -12.38 -8.48
C GLY A 123 24.93 -12.60 -9.85
N GLU A 124 23.59 -12.61 -9.91
CA GLU A 124 22.86 -12.73 -11.17
C GLU A 124 23.01 -11.46 -12.02
N ALA A 125 23.08 -10.29 -11.40
CA ALA A 125 23.35 -9.03 -12.08
C ALA A 125 24.81 -8.88 -12.58
N GLY A 126 25.69 -9.84 -12.30
CA GLY A 126 27.08 -9.83 -12.73
C GLY A 126 27.96 -8.85 -11.97
N VAL A 127 27.59 -8.47 -10.75
CA VAL A 127 28.35 -7.55 -9.88
C VAL A 127 28.65 -8.18 -8.51
N SER A 128 29.63 -7.63 -7.78
CA SER A 128 29.92 -8.10 -6.43
C SER A 128 28.86 -7.62 -5.42
N VAL A 129 28.77 -8.26 -4.25
CA VAL A 129 27.86 -7.83 -3.18
C VAL A 129 28.24 -6.43 -2.66
N GLU A 130 29.53 -6.10 -2.63
CA GLU A 130 30.03 -4.78 -2.24
C GLU A 130 29.66 -3.71 -3.27
N GLU A 131 29.74 -4.03 -4.56
CA GLU A 131 29.30 -3.13 -5.63
C GLU A 131 27.79 -2.91 -5.58
N TRP A 132 27.00 -3.97 -5.32
CA TRP A 132 25.56 -3.88 -5.13
C TRP A 132 25.19 -2.95 -3.96
N ALA A 133 25.85 -3.11 -2.80
CA ALA A 133 25.65 -2.25 -1.64
C ALA A 133 26.04 -0.79 -1.92
N ARG A 134 27.16 -0.56 -2.63
CA ARG A 134 27.58 0.80 -3.06
C ARG A 134 26.58 1.42 -4.02
N MET A 135 26.04 0.64 -4.95
CA MET A 135 25.04 1.13 -5.91
C MET A 135 23.74 1.49 -5.21
N ARG A 136 23.32 0.67 -4.24
CA ARG A 136 22.16 0.96 -3.39
C ARG A 136 22.32 2.28 -2.63
N GLU A 137 23.47 2.48 -1.99
CA GLU A 137 23.80 3.74 -1.32
C GLU A 137 23.85 4.92 -2.30
N ALA A 138 24.39 4.70 -3.51
CA ALA A 138 24.41 5.73 -4.54
C ALA A 138 23.00 6.13 -5.01
N VAL A 139 22.08 5.16 -5.12
CA VAL A 139 20.66 5.43 -5.45
C VAL A 139 19.96 6.17 -4.32
N HIS A 140 20.20 5.80 -3.06
CA HIS A 140 19.67 6.51 -1.88
C HIS A 140 20.07 7.99 -1.88
N ASN A 141 21.31 8.28 -2.25
CA ASN A 141 21.82 9.65 -2.28
C ASN A 141 21.42 10.42 -3.56
N ASP A 142 21.14 9.72 -4.67
CA ASP A 142 20.87 10.30 -5.98
C ASP A 142 19.97 9.37 -6.81
N ALA A 143 18.67 9.70 -6.85
CA ALA A 143 17.66 8.93 -7.57
C ALA A 143 17.96 8.75 -9.07
N SER A 144 18.74 9.66 -9.68
CA SER A 144 19.11 9.58 -11.10
C SER A 144 20.02 8.39 -11.43
N ARG A 145 20.62 7.76 -10.42
CA ARG A 145 21.46 6.57 -10.56
C ARG A 145 20.67 5.30 -10.85
N PHE A 146 19.39 5.25 -10.48
CA PHE A 146 18.62 4.01 -10.53
C PHE A 146 18.30 3.54 -11.95
N ALA A 147 17.78 4.41 -12.81
CA ALA A 147 17.40 4.03 -14.17
C ALA A 147 18.58 3.53 -15.04
N PRO A 148 19.77 4.18 -15.04
CA PRO A 148 20.95 3.64 -15.71
C PRO A 148 21.39 2.28 -15.16
N PHE A 149 21.34 2.11 -13.83
CA PHE A 149 21.69 0.85 -13.18
C PHE A 149 20.71 -0.28 -13.58
N LEU A 150 19.40 -0.02 -13.52
CA LEU A 150 18.39 -0.97 -13.97
C LEU A 150 18.59 -1.37 -15.44
N ALA A 151 18.86 -0.40 -16.32
CA ALA A 151 19.15 -0.67 -17.73
C ALA A 151 20.41 -1.55 -17.92
N GLN A 152 21.47 -1.30 -17.14
CA GLN A 152 22.68 -2.12 -17.15
C GLN A 152 22.40 -3.57 -16.75
N VAL A 153 21.66 -3.78 -15.65
CA VAL A 153 21.30 -5.12 -15.17
C VAL A 153 20.44 -5.84 -16.21
N CYS A 154 19.39 -5.19 -16.74
CA CYS A 154 18.54 -5.79 -17.77
C CYS A 154 19.33 -6.14 -19.04
N LYS A 155 20.28 -5.29 -19.47
CA LYS A 155 21.18 -5.58 -20.58
C LYS A 155 22.07 -6.80 -20.30
N HIS A 156 22.66 -6.89 -19.10
CA HIS A 156 23.48 -8.04 -18.69
C HIS A 156 22.68 -9.36 -18.76
N LEU A 157 21.42 -9.31 -18.32
CA LEU A 157 20.51 -10.46 -18.32
C LEU A 157 19.90 -10.76 -19.71
N GLY A 158 20.12 -9.90 -20.71
CA GLY A 158 19.48 -10.00 -22.02
C GLY A 158 17.97 -9.80 -21.96
N ILE A 159 17.49 -8.93 -21.08
CA ILE A 159 16.09 -8.51 -20.99
C ILE A 159 15.92 -7.27 -21.87
N ALA A 160 15.16 -7.40 -22.96
CA ALA A 160 14.83 -6.29 -23.83
C ALA A 160 13.64 -5.48 -23.26
N GLY A 161 13.59 -4.18 -23.57
CA GLY A 161 12.41 -3.35 -23.37
C GLY A 161 11.26 -3.76 -24.30
N ASP A 162 10.06 -3.22 -24.05
CA ASP A 162 8.91 -3.40 -24.94
C ASP A 162 9.30 -3.04 -26.38
N ALA A 163 8.93 -3.90 -27.34
CA ALA A 163 9.43 -3.94 -28.71
C ALA A 163 9.19 -2.67 -29.57
N ASP A 164 8.51 -1.65 -29.04
CA ASP A 164 8.16 -0.42 -29.76
C ASP A 164 9.14 0.75 -29.52
N SER A 165 10.16 0.58 -28.68
CA SER A 165 11.21 1.59 -28.49
C SER A 165 12.51 0.94 -28.03
N ALA A 166 13.57 1.09 -28.83
CA ALA A 166 14.92 0.63 -28.48
C ALA A 166 15.48 1.28 -27.20
N ASP A 167 14.86 2.36 -26.73
CA ASP A 167 15.25 3.14 -25.54
C ASP A 167 14.28 2.97 -24.35
N ALA A 168 13.28 2.07 -24.44
CA ALA A 168 12.32 1.87 -23.36
C ALA A 168 12.94 1.08 -22.19
N LEU A 169 12.98 1.70 -21.02
CA LEU A 169 13.43 1.06 -19.79
C LEU A 169 12.52 -0.14 -19.43
N PRO A 170 13.06 -1.38 -19.36
CA PRO A 170 12.27 -2.57 -19.03
C PRO A 170 11.88 -2.57 -17.55
N LEU A 171 10.63 -2.18 -17.27
CA LEU A 171 10.09 -2.15 -15.91
C LEU A 171 9.45 -3.48 -15.55
N ALA A 172 9.65 -3.91 -14.31
CA ALA A 172 9.01 -5.12 -13.79
C ALA A 172 7.47 -5.06 -13.92
N ALA A 173 6.85 -6.20 -14.19
CA ALA A 173 5.41 -6.26 -14.44
C ALA A 173 4.62 -6.06 -13.13
N MET A 174 3.78 -5.02 -13.07
CA MET A 174 3.02 -4.70 -11.89
C MET A 174 1.68 -4.05 -12.23
N MET A 175 0.70 -4.26 -11.36
CA MET A 175 -0.64 -3.68 -11.46
C MET A 175 -0.79 -2.55 -10.46
N GLU A 176 -1.32 -1.41 -10.92
CA GLU A 176 -1.77 -0.35 -10.03
C GLU A 176 -2.95 -0.87 -9.20
N PHE A 177 -2.72 -1.14 -7.91
CA PHE A 177 -3.61 -1.92 -7.06
C PHE A 177 -4.50 -1.05 -6.17
N SER A 178 -3.94 0.02 -5.58
CA SER A 178 -4.71 0.95 -4.75
C SER A 178 -4.15 2.37 -4.79
N ARG A 179 -4.99 3.41 -4.62
CA ARG A 179 -4.55 4.81 -4.55
C ARG A 179 -5.11 5.51 -3.32
N TRP A 180 -4.23 5.97 -2.43
CA TRP A 180 -4.61 6.59 -1.17
C TRP A 180 -4.15 8.03 -1.10
N ILE A 181 -5.05 8.93 -0.72
CA ILE A 181 -4.75 10.34 -0.49
C ILE A 181 -4.81 10.59 1.02
N THR A 182 -3.72 11.11 1.58
CA THR A 182 -3.70 11.50 3.00
C THR A 182 -4.81 12.52 3.28
N PRO A 183 -5.66 12.32 4.30
CA PRO A 183 -6.78 13.21 4.60
C PRO A 183 -6.37 14.67 4.76
N ARG A 184 -7.27 15.60 4.37
CA ARG A 184 -7.07 17.05 4.57
C ARG A 184 -6.97 17.49 6.04
N THR A 185 -7.42 16.65 6.97
CA THR A 185 -7.27 16.89 8.41
C THR A 185 -5.82 16.78 8.88
N ILE A 186 -4.94 16.15 8.09
CA ILE A 186 -3.50 16.13 8.34
C ILE A 186 -2.91 17.44 7.82
N VAL A 187 -2.63 18.35 8.75
CA VAL A 187 -2.05 19.66 8.49
C VAL A 187 -0.58 19.72 8.93
N ARG A 188 0.11 20.79 8.54
CA ARG A 188 1.53 20.97 8.84
C ARG A 188 1.87 20.85 10.34
N PRO A 189 3.06 20.33 10.68
CA PRO A 189 4.22 20.02 9.80
C PRO A 189 4.15 18.63 9.12
N ALA A 190 3.06 17.87 9.30
CA ALA A 190 2.93 16.55 8.68
C ALA A 190 2.72 16.66 7.16
N LYS A 191 3.37 15.76 6.41
CA LYS A 191 3.24 15.68 4.95
C LYS A 191 1.97 14.94 4.55
N ARG A 192 1.38 15.34 3.42
CA ARG A 192 0.31 14.62 2.75
C ARG A 192 0.86 13.93 1.51
N PHE A 193 0.33 12.76 1.19
CA PHE A 193 0.75 11.94 0.06
C PHE A 193 -0.44 11.57 -0.83
N ASP A 194 -0.18 11.48 -2.13
CA ASP A 194 -1.01 10.80 -3.13
C ASP A 194 -0.26 9.51 -3.48
N ALA A 195 -0.57 8.45 -2.73
CA ALA A 195 0.17 7.20 -2.69
C ALA A 195 -0.45 6.16 -3.61
N HIS A 196 0.29 5.79 -4.65
CA HIS A 196 -0.05 4.72 -5.57
C HIS A 196 0.64 3.42 -5.12
N PHE A 197 -0.16 2.41 -4.80
CA PHE A 197 0.31 1.07 -4.45
C PHE A 197 0.27 0.20 -5.69
N PHE A 198 1.41 -0.34 -6.09
CA PHE A 198 1.55 -1.33 -7.15
C PHE A 198 1.70 -2.71 -6.55
N LEU A 199 1.12 -3.73 -7.20
CA LEU A 199 1.25 -5.12 -6.80
C LEU A 199 1.96 -5.92 -7.90
N THR A 200 2.91 -6.74 -7.50
CA THR A 200 3.61 -7.69 -8.37
C THR A 200 3.76 -9.04 -7.68
N VAL A 201 3.90 -10.09 -8.48
CA VAL A 201 4.08 -11.47 -8.03
C VAL A 201 5.44 -11.97 -8.49
N LEU A 202 6.25 -12.54 -7.60
CA LEU A 202 7.54 -13.10 -7.98
C LEU A 202 7.38 -14.41 -8.75
N ASP A 203 8.22 -14.59 -9.77
CA ASP A 203 8.19 -15.74 -10.68
C ASP A 203 8.83 -17.02 -10.11
N ALA A 204 9.51 -16.92 -8.98
CA ALA A 204 10.17 -18.03 -8.30
C ALA A 204 9.68 -18.18 -6.85
N PRO A 205 9.52 -19.43 -6.36
CA PRO A 205 9.15 -19.68 -4.99
C PRO A 205 10.31 -19.45 -4.01
N ASP A 206 9.97 -19.19 -2.76
CA ASP A 206 10.89 -19.06 -1.61
C ASP A 206 11.92 -17.92 -1.72
N VAL A 207 11.77 -17.02 -2.69
CA VAL A 207 12.70 -15.92 -2.96
C VAL A 207 12.88 -14.99 -1.76
N LEU A 208 11.80 -14.74 -1.02
CA LEU A 208 11.83 -13.93 0.21
C LEU A 208 12.07 -14.78 1.47
N THR A 209 12.14 -16.11 1.37
CA THR A 209 12.32 -16.98 2.52
C THR A 209 13.77 -16.85 3.04
N PRO A 210 13.97 -16.53 4.34
CA PRO A 210 15.30 -16.49 4.93
C PRO A 210 16.04 -17.83 4.78
N ASP A 211 17.34 -17.79 4.50
CA ASP A 211 18.19 -18.98 4.46
C ASP A 211 18.51 -19.41 5.90
N THR A 212 17.80 -20.43 6.38
CA THR A 212 17.97 -20.97 7.73
C THR A 212 19.33 -21.66 7.93
N ALA A 213 20.09 -21.95 6.87
CA ALA A 213 21.43 -22.53 6.99
C ALA A 213 22.48 -21.50 7.46
N SER A 214 22.23 -20.21 7.25
CA SER A 214 23.10 -19.10 7.66
C SER A 214 22.80 -18.59 9.08
N ALA A 215 21.74 -19.10 9.72
CA ALA A 215 21.17 -18.56 10.96
C ALA A 215 21.88 -19.02 12.26
N SER A 216 22.86 -19.92 12.18
CA SER A 216 23.67 -20.28 13.35
C SER A 216 24.74 -19.19 13.63
N GLY A 217 24.29 -18.02 14.09
CA GLY A 217 25.20 -16.96 14.59
C GLY A 217 24.82 -15.52 14.26
N ALA A 218 23.76 -15.25 13.49
CA ALA A 218 23.34 -13.89 13.17
C ALA A 218 22.43 -13.33 14.29
N SER A 219 22.88 -12.24 14.93
CA SER A 219 22.04 -11.43 15.82
C SER A 219 20.87 -10.81 15.05
N GLU A 220 19.75 -10.59 15.73
CA GLU A 220 18.60 -9.85 15.19
C GLU A 220 19.05 -8.50 14.59
N GLY A 221 18.86 -8.35 13.28
CA GLY A 221 19.30 -7.19 12.51
C GLY A 221 20.60 -7.44 11.75
N ILE A 222 20.56 -7.15 10.45
CA ILE A 222 21.65 -7.19 9.45
C ILE A 222 21.67 -8.48 8.61
N ALA A 223 21.23 -8.32 7.35
CA ALA A 223 21.34 -9.24 6.21
C ALA A 223 20.81 -10.67 6.43
N ALA A 224 19.51 -10.87 6.23
CA ALA A 224 19.01 -12.22 5.96
C ALA A 224 19.38 -12.56 4.51
N THR A 225 20.41 -13.38 4.32
CA THR A 225 20.58 -14.07 3.04
C THR A 225 19.30 -14.86 2.80
N THR A 226 18.56 -14.54 1.74
CA THR A 226 17.38 -15.33 1.36
C THR A 226 17.81 -16.49 0.46
N LYS A 227 16.98 -17.53 0.40
CA LYS A 227 17.16 -18.59 -0.59
C LYS A 227 17.26 -17.97 -1.99
N GLY A 228 18.39 -18.20 -2.67
CA GLY A 228 18.68 -17.61 -3.98
C GLY A 228 19.72 -16.48 -3.96
N GLY A 229 20.25 -16.10 -2.80
CA GLY A 229 21.41 -15.18 -2.72
C GLY A 229 21.06 -13.71 -3.00
N LEU A 230 19.82 -13.29 -2.78
CA LEU A 230 19.42 -11.88 -2.99
C LEU A 230 20.06 -10.91 -1.98
N GLY A 231 20.46 -11.40 -0.80
CA GLY A 231 21.13 -10.58 0.21
C GLY A 231 20.27 -9.41 0.71
N LEU A 232 18.97 -9.65 0.96
CA LEU A 232 18.06 -8.59 1.40
C LEU A 232 18.47 -8.01 2.74
N SER A 233 18.44 -6.69 2.84
CA SER A 233 18.76 -5.98 4.09
C SER A 233 18.06 -4.63 4.16
N ALA A 234 17.71 -4.23 5.38
CA ALA A 234 17.32 -2.86 5.66
C ALA A 234 18.49 -1.90 5.36
N ASP A 235 18.20 -0.66 4.97
CA ASP A 235 19.23 0.36 4.69
C ASP A 235 20.02 0.78 5.94
N GLY A 236 19.43 0.58 7.14
CA GLY A 236 20.02 0.96 8.42
C GLY A 236 19.96 2.46 8.73
N THR A 237 19.47 3.30 7.81
CA THR A 237 19.33 4.74 7.99
C THR A 237 17.89 5.08 8.36
N GLU A 238 16.93 4.78 7.51
CA GLU A 238 15.50 5.01 7.72
C GLU A 238 14.75 3.72 8.03
N THR A 239 15.21 2.61 7.47
CA THR A 239 14.70 1.26 7.66
C THR A 239 15.57 0.51 8.66
N LEU A 240 14.96 -0.02 9.70
CA LEU A 240 15.67 -0.77 10.75
C LEU A 240 15.72 -2.27 10.47
N ASN A 241 14.60 -2.85 10.03
CA ASN A 241 14.44 -4.28 9.83
C ASN A 241 13.51 -4.54 8.65
N LEU A 242 13.70 -5.71 8.03
CA LEU A 242 12.76 -6.27 7.07
C LEU A 242 11.80 -7.19 7.79
N LYS A 243 10.52 -7.13 7.44
CA LYS A 243 9.50 -8.08 7.88
C LYS A 243 8.99 -8.84 6.66
N VAL A 244 9.31 -10.12 6.60
CA VAL A 244 8.82 -11.04 5.57
C VAL A 244 7.96 -12.09 6.23
N GLU A 245 6.66 -12.07 5.97
CA GLU A 245 5.76 -13.14 6.41
C GLU A 245 4.50 -13.18 5.54
N THR A 246 3.58 -14.11 5.82
CA THR A 246 2.27 -14.15 5.16
C THR A 246 1.45 -12.89 5.49
N PRO A 247 0.60 -12.40 4.57
CA PRO A 247 -0.30 -11.27 4.85
C PRO A 247 -1.15 -11.46 6.11
N ALA A 248 -1.68 -12.67 6.32
CA ALA A 248 -2.48 -13.02 7.49
C ALA A 248 -1.70 -12.94 8.80
N ASP A 249 -0.47 -13.46 8.83
CA ASP A 249 0.38 -13.41 10.04
C ASP A 249 0.83 -11.99 10.37
N ILE A 250 1.08 -11.15 9.34
CA ILE A 250 1.38 -9.72 9.53
C ILE A 250 0.17 -9.01 10.16
N LEU A 251 -1.04 -9.26 9.66
CA LEU A 251 -2.26 -8.70 10.24
C LEU A 251 -2.46 -9.16 11.69
N ALA A 252 -2.30 -10.46 11.95
CA ALA A 252 -2.44 -11.03 13.29
C ALA A 252 -1.44 -10.41 14.29
N ALA A 253 -0.19 -10.23 13.88
CA ALA A 253 0.83 -9.57 14.71
C ALA A 253 0.52 -8.08 14.94
N ALA A 254 0.02 -7.38 13.92
CA ALA A 254 -0.42 -5.99 14.06
C ALA A 254 -1.64 -5.85 14.99
N MET A 255 -2.59 -6.78 14.93
CA MET A 255 -3.74 -6.82 15.85
C MET A 255 -3.34 -7.10 17.30
N ARG A 256 -2.26 -7.87 17.50
CA ARG A 256 -1.62 -8.05 18.83
C ARG A 256 -0.74 -6.85 19.23
N GLU A 257 -0.78 -5.75 18.47
CA GLU A 257 -0.04 -4.51 18.72
C GLU A 257 1.49 -4.70 18.75
N GLU A 258 2.02 -5.76 18.11
CA GLU A 258 3.47 -5.98 18.02
C GLU A 258 4.16 -4.87 17.21
N PHE A 259 3.43 -4.26 16.27
CA PHE A 259 3.85 -3.10 15.49
C PHE A 259 2.66 -2.36 14.91
N LEU A 260 2.89 -1.14 14.43
CA LEU A 260 1.83 -0.31 13.83
C LEU A 260 1.73 -0.55 12.32
N LEU A 261 0.52 -0.86 11.84
CA LEU A 261 0.15 -0.71 10.42
C LEU A 261 -0.74 0.52 10.25
N MET A 262 -0.38 1.39 9.32
CA MET A 262 -1.25 2.51 8.93
C MET A 262 -2.47 2.00 8.13
N PRO A 263 -3.61 2.73 8.10
CA PRO A 263 -4.83 2.27 7.44
C PRO A 263 -4.65 1.74 6.00
N PRO A 264 -3.86 2.38 5.11
CA PRO A 264 -3.61 1.83 3.77
C PRO A 264 -2.95 0.45 3.80
N GLN A 265 -1.94 0.29 4.64
CA GLN A 265 -1.15 -0.94 4.78
C GLN A 265 -2.03 -2.08 5.28
N PHE A 266 -2.79 -1.83 6.36
CA PHE A 266 -3.69 -2.80 6.97
C PHE A 266 -4.80 -3.23 6.00
N TYR A 267 -5.45 -2.27 5.34
CA TYR A 267 -6.54 -2.56 4.41
C TYR A 267 -6.07 -3.40 3.21
N ILE A 268 -4.93 -3.05 2.61
CA ILE A 268 -4.35 -3.78 1.47
C ILE A 268 -3.95 -5.20 1.89
N LEU A 269 -3.32 -5.37 3.06
CA LEU A 269 -2.98 -6.69 3.58
C LEU A 269 -4.23 -7.54 3.82
N ALA A 270 -5.28 -6.96 4.40
CA ALA A 270 -6.53 -7.67 4.66
C ALA A 270 -7.24 -8.10 3.38
N ASP A 271 -7.24 -7.25 2.35
CA ASP A 271 -7.76 -7.56 1.03
C ASP A 271 -7.01 -8.75 0.39
N ILE A 272 -5.68 -8.69 0.44
CA ILE A 272 -4.82 -9.76 -0.08
C ILE A 272 -5.04 -11.06 0.71
N ALA A 273 -5.06 -11.00 2.04
CA ALA A 273 -5.26 -12.18 2.89
C ALA A 273 -6.61 -12.86 2.58
N ALA A 274 -7.69 -12.08 2.49
CA ALA A 274 -9.02 -12.59 2.16
C ALA A 274 -9.07 -13.26 0.78
N ALA A 275 -8.38 -12.71 -0.21
CA ALA A 275 -8.30 -13.28 -1.55
C ALA A 275 -7.50 -14.59 -1.58
N LEU A 276 -6.41 -14.67 -0.81
CA LEU A 276 -5.49 -15.82 -0.82
C LEU A 276 -5.98 -17.00 0.04
N GLU A 277 -6.75 -16.75 1.09
CA GLU A 277 -7.24 -17.81 1.99
C GLU A 277 -8.44 -18.59 1.42
N ARG A 278 -9.09 -18.09 0.35
CA ARG A 278 -10.30 -18.73 -0.18
C ARG A 278 -9.96 -20.07 -0.87
N PRO A 279 -10.57 -21.20 -0.43
CA PRO A 279 -10.44 -22.47 -1.13
C PRO A 279 -10.97 -22.37 -2.57
N GLY A 280 -10.14 -22.75 -3.55
CA GLY A 280 -10.54 -22.76 -4.97
C GLY A 280 -10.59 -21.38 -5.65
N ALA A 281 -10.30 -20.28 -4.95
CA ALA A 281 -9.96 -19.03 -5.60
C ALA A 281 -8.63 -19.23 -6.35
N GLY A 282 -8.47 -18.61 -7.52
CA GLY A 282 -7.25 -18.72 -8.36
C GLY A 282 -5.96 -18.16 -7.73
N GLY A 283 -5.85 -18.10 -6.40
CA GLY A 283 -4.74 -17.51 -5.67
C GLY A 283 -4.59 -16.03 -6.02
N VAL A 284 -3.38 -15.64 -6.42
CA VAL A 284 -3.08 -14.28 -6.90
C VAL A 284 -3.94 -13.84 -8.08
N GLU A 285 -4.48 -14.76 -8.88
CA GLU A 285 -5.38 -14.45 -10.01
C GLU A 285 -6.77 -14.00 -9.56
N ALA A 286 -7.10 -14.07 -8.26
CA ALA A 286 -8.31 -13.49 -7.69
C ALA A 286 -8.15 -11.99 -7.35
N LEU A 287 -6.92 -11.50 -7.23
CA LEU A 287 -6.66 -10.11 -6.84
C LEU A 287 -7.13 -9.14 -7.93
N ARG A 288 -7.83 -8.08 -7.51
CA ARG A 288 -8.36 -7.03 -8.40
C ARG A 288 -7.95 -5.67 -7.85
N PRO A 289 -7.68 -4.66 -8.71
CA PRO A 289 -7.48 -3.30 -8.25
C PRO A 289 -8.65 -2.82 -7.39
N LEU A 290 -8.36 -2.10 -6.31
CA LEU A 290 -9.35 -1.54 -5.40
C LEU A 290 -10.12 -0.40 -6.06
N ARG A 291 -11.18 -0.78 -6.78
CA ARG A 291 -12.14 0.12 -7.42
C ARG A 291 -13.46 0.00 -6.68
N PHE A 292 -13.86 1.09 -6.02
CA PHE A 292 -15.12 1.14 -5.29
C PHE A 292 -16.21 1.68 -6.22
N LEU A 293 -17.13 0.80 -6.58
CA LEU A 293 -18.24 1.08 -7.50
C LEU A 293 -19.56 1.11 -6.71
N ASP A 294 -20.52 1.90 -7.18
CA ASP A 294 -21.90 1.75 -6.72
C ASP A 294 -22.47 0.40 -7.18
N ALA A 295 -23.39 -0.18 -6.40
CA ALA A 295 -24.14 -1.34 -6.85
C ALA A 295 -24.86 -1.02 -8.18
N PRO A 296 -24.88 -1.96 -9.15
CA PRO A 296 -25.60 -1.74 -10.40
C PRO A 296 -27.07 -1.45 -10.09
N GLY A 297 -27.48 -0.21 -10.31
CA GLY A 297 -28.88 0.19 -10.20
C GLY A 297 -29.63 -0.16 -11.47
N VAL A 298 -30.78 -0.82 -11.35
CA VAL A 298 -31.80 -0.81 -12.42
C VAL A 298 -32.46 0.58 -12.44
N GLY A 299 -31.73 1.57 -12.93
CA GLY A 299 -32.25 2.92 -13.10
C GLY A 299 -33.14 2.97 -14.34
N LYS A 300 -34.45 3.23 -14.16
CA LYS A 300 -35.30 3.70 -15.27
C LYS A 300 -34.63 4.95 -15.85
N LYS A 301 -34.47 5.00 -17.18
CA LYS A 301 -33.99 6.18 -17.91
C LYS A 301 -34.76 7.41 -17.43
N ALA A 302 -34.13 8.27 -16.65
CA ALA A 302 -34.65 9.62 -16.47
C ALA A 302 -34.59 10.29 -17.84
N HIS A 303 -35.71 10.79 -18.35
CA HIS A 303 -35.73 11.51 -19.62
C HIS A 303 -34.73 12.69 -19.55
N GLY A 304 -33.75 12.68 -20.46
CA GLY A 304 -32.73 13.73 -20.56
C GLY A 304 -31.42 13.49 -19.80
N VAL A 305 -31.26 12.37 -19.07
CA VAL A 305 -29.97 11.99 -18.47
C VAL A 305 -29.59 10.61 -18.97
N SER A 306 -28.58 10.55 -19.85
CA SER A 306 -27.97 9.27 -20.23
C SER A 306 -27.51 8.53 -18.98
N PRO A 307 -27.80 7.22 -18.84
CA PRO A 307 -27.25 6.44 -17.75
C PRO A 307 -25.71 6.54 -17.82
N VAL A 308 -25.11 7.09 -16.76
CA VAL A 308 -23.64 7.25 -16.62
C VAL A 308 -22.94 5.90 -16.40
N TYR A 309 -23.71 4.81 -16.35
CA TYR A 309 -23.21 3.44 -16.36
C TYR A 309 -23.07 2.95 -17.79
N THR A 310 -22.04 3.42 -18.48
CA THR A 310 -21.44 2.65 -19.56
C THR A 310 -20.17 2.01 -19.01
N GLU A 311 -19.90 0.77 -19.41
CA GLU A 311 -18.66 0.02 -19.11
C GLU A 311 -17.38 0.75 -19.59
N ASP A 312 -17.53 1.89 -20.28
CA ASP A 312 -16.50 2.75 -20.87
C ASP A 312 -15.99 3.88 -19.96
N ARG A 313 -16.00 3.73 -18.63
CA ARG A 313 -15.12 4.60 -17.83
C ARG A 313 -13.66 4.29 -18.19
N PRO A 314 -12.78 5.29 -18.39
CA PRO A 314 -11.36 5.00 -18.37
C PRO A 314 -11.05 4.27 -17.05
N ALA A 315 -10.18 3.27 -17.15
CA ALA A 315 -9.79 2.32 -16.10
C ALA A 315 -9.02 2.99 -14.94
N GLU A 316 -9.53 4.09 -14.40
CA GLU A 316 -8.93 4.87 -13.33
C GLU A 316 -9.24 4.26 -11.97
N LEU A 317 -8.22 4.21 -11.13
CA LEU A 317 -8.27 3.66 -9.79
C LEU A 317 -9.01 4.63 -8.84
N THR A 318 -9.79 4.09 -7.90
CA THR A 318 -10.50 4.93 -6.93
C THR A 318 -9.51 5.67 -6.04
N ALA A 319 -9.60 7.00 -5.98
CA ALA A 319 -8.87 7.77 -4.97
C ALA A 319 -9.53 7.58 -3.60
N ILE A 320 -8.74 7.14 -2.63
CA ILE A 320 -9.20 6.80 -1.29
C ILE A 320 -8.76 7.90 -0.33
N GLU A 321 -9.69 8.76 0.07
CA GLU A 321 -9.51 9.69 1.19
C GLU A 321 -10.42 9.22 2.35
N PRO A 322 -9.87 8.52 3.36
CA PRO A 322 -10.66 8.08 4.51
C PRO A 322 -11.21 9.29 5.29
N ARG A 323 -12.45 9.21 5.73
CA ARG A 323 -13.05 10.23 6.60
C ARG A 323 -13.58 9.62 7.87
N PHE A 324 -13.47 10.37 8.96
CA PHE A 324 -14.18 10.06 10.19
C PHE A 324 -15.68 10.07 9.91
N MET A 325 -16.39 9.05 10.41
CA MET A 325 -17.83 9.05 10.37
C MET A 325 -18.37 10.28 11.14
N PRO A 326 -19.18 11.14 10.51
CA PRO A 326 -19.71 12.31 11.19
C PRO A 326 -20.91 11.87 12.07
N LYS A 327 -20.88 12.19 13.37
CA LYS A 327 -22.11 12.60 14.05
C LYS A 327 -22.07 14.12 14.14
N ALA A 328 -22.62 14.79 13.13
CA ALA A 328 -22.87 16.22 13.22
C ALA A 328 -23.73 16.48 14.48
N GLY A 329 -23.25 17.34 15.38
CA GLY A 329 -24.02 17.83 16.53
C GLY A 329 -23.81 17.11 17.88
N LYS A 330 -22.92 16.10 17.98
CA LYS A 330 -22.44 15.62 19.29
C LYS A 330 -20.95 15.93 19.42
N THR A 331 -20.60 16.86 20.31
CA THR A 331 -19.25 16.99 20.84
C THR A 331 -18.90 15.65 21.49
N MET A 332 -18.13 14.80 20.79
CA MET A 332 -17.54 13.65 21.45
C MET A 332 -16.48 14.20 22.40
N PRO A 333 -16.58 13.94 23.71
CA PRO A 333 -15.55 14.36 24.63
C PRO A 333 -14.27 13.62 24.23
N LEU A 334 -13.32 14.35 23.63
CA LEU A 334 -11.94 13.92 23.71
C LEU A 334 -11.63 13.84 25.20
N PRO A 335 -11.08 12.73 25.72
CA PRO A 335 -10.69 12.68 27.12
C PRO A 335 -9.71 13.84 27.35
N HIS A 336 -10.17 14.86 28.07
CA HIS A 336 -9.31 15.91 28.55
C HIS A 336 -8.27 15.25 29.45
N ALA A 337 -6.99 15.46 29.14
CA ALA A 337 -5.86 14.93 29.90
C ALA A 337 -5.77 15.45 31.35
N SER A 338 -6.81 16.11 31.87
CA SER A 338 -6.74 16.86 33.11
C SER A 338 -7.33 16.17 34.33
N ASN A 339 -7.95 14.98 34.26
CA ASN A 339 -8.46 14.29 35.46
C ASN A 339 -8.31 12.76 35.41
N ALA A 340 -7.14 12.25 35.01
CA ALA A 340 -6.81 10.83 35.19
C ALA A 340 -6.40 10.56 36.65
N SER A 341 -7.38 10.56 37.56
CA SER A 341 -7.20 9.99 38.89
C SER A 341 -7.57 8.50 38.87
N ALA A 342 -6.57 7.64 39.07
CA ALA A 342 -6.70 6.31 39.68
C ALA A 342 -7.72 5.32 39.08
N ALA A 343 -7.83 5.22 37.75
CA ALA A 343 -8.37 4.01 37.11
C ALA A 343 -7.22 3.06 36.78
N ASP A 344 -7.44 1.76 36.95
CA ASP A 344 -6.50 0.69 36.57
C ASP A 344 -6.12 0.87 35.08
N PRO A 345 -4.83 0.96 34.72
CA PRO A 345 -4.40 1.09 33.33
C PRO A 345 -4.90 -0.05 32.42
N ALA A 346 -5.35 -1.18 32.98
CA ALA A 346 -5.97 -2.27 32.25
C ALA A 346 -7.44 -2.02 31.84
N GLU A 347 -8.13 -1.03 32.43
CA GLU A 347 -9.57 -0.77 32.22
C GLU A 347 -9.87 0.54 31.46
N GLN A 348 -8.88 1.20 30.85
CA GLN A 348 -9.18 2.31 29.94
C GLN A 348 -9.90 1.81 28.70
N GLU A 349 -11.22 1.95 28.69
CA GLU A 349 -12.10 1.64 27.56
C GLU A 349 -11.58 2.36 26.30
N ARG A 350 -11.02 1.59 25.36
CA ARG A 350 -10.39 2.13 24.16
C ARG A 350 -11.46 2.60 23.20
N TYR A 351 -11.45 3.89 22.89
CA TYR A 351 -12.43 4.49 21.98
C TYR A 351 -12.10 4.19 20.52
N VAL A 352 -12.80 3.21 19.94
CA VAL A 352 -12.66 2.79 18.54
C VAL A 352 -13.77 3.42 17.68
N PHE A 353 -13.41 3.95 16.52
CA PHE A 353 -14.34 4.54 15.57
C PHE A 353 -13.95 4.18 14.12
N PRO A 354 -14.90 4.25 13.17
CA PRO A 354 -14.63 3.90 11.79
C PRO A 354 -14.10 5.08 10.98
N LEU A 355 -13.05 4.82 10.22
CA LEU A 355 -12.73 5.57 9.00
C LEU A 355 -13.58 5.01 7.86
N VAL A 356 -14.47 5.84 7.32
CA VAL A 356 -15.36 5.52 6.21
C VAL A 356 -14.59 5.61 4.90
N MET A 357 -14.73 4.58 4.08
CA MET A 357 -14.07 4.43 2.79
C MET A 357 -15.08 4.63 1.64
N PRO A 358 -14.62 4.90 0.40
CA PRO A 358 -15.50 5.00 -0.75
C PRO A 358 -16.41 3.76 -0.93
N GLY A 359 -17.65 4.00 -1.37
CA GLY A 359 -18.68 2.97 -1.57
C GLY A 359 -19.43 2.55 -0.30
N ASP A 360 -19.00 2.95 0.90
CA ASP A 360 -19.77 2.74 2.14
C ASP A 360 -21.11 3.50 2.13
N VAL A 361 -22.11 2.98 2.83
CA VAL A 361 -23.43 3.65 3.01
C VAL A 361 -23.32 5.04 3.64
N ASP A 362 -22.33 5.28 4.49
CA ASP A 362 -22.10 6.55 5.19
C ASP A 362 -21.05 7.43 4.49
N CYS A 363 -20.64 7.08 3.27
CA CYS A 363 -19.66 7.81 2.48
C CYS A 363 -20.16 9.23 2.12
N SER A 364 -19.36 10.25 2.43
CA SER A 364 -19.74 11.66 2.19
C SER A 364 -19.81 12.00 0.70
N ALA A 365 -20.57 13.04 0.34
CA ALA A 365 -20.66 13.50 -1.06
C ALA A 365 -19.28 13.85 -1.65
N GLU A 366 -18.39 14.46 -0.86
CA GLU A 366 -17.04 14.78 -1.31
C GLU A 366 -16.19 13.52 -1.52
N GLN A 367 -16.30 12.52 -0.64
CA GLN A 367 -15.59 11.24 -0.83
C GLN A 367 -16.09 10.51 -2.08
N ARG A 368 -17.40 10.53 -2.33
CA ARG A 368 -17.99 9.96 -3.55
C ARG A 368 -17.45 10.66 -4.79
N LEU A 369 -17.46 11.99 -4.84
CA LEU A 369 -16.91 12.75 -5.96
C LEU A 369 -15.41 12.50 -6.16
N ALA A 370 -14.62 12.43 -5.08
CA ALA A 370 -13.19 12.10 -5.15
C ALA A 370 -12.94 10.69 -5.67
N ALA A 371 -13.82 9.74 -5.34
CA ALA A 371 -13.83 8.38 -5.88
C ALA A 371 -14.38 8.30 -7.33
N GLY A 372 -14.74 9.44 -7.92
CA GLY A 372 -15.39 9.55 -9.21
C GLY A 372 -16.85 9.11 -9.19
N LEU A 373 -17.47 8.81 -8.06
CA LEU A 373 -18.89 8.41 -7.96
C LEU A 373 -19.83 9.63 -7.99
N PRO A 374 -21.12 9.45 -8.36
CA PRO A 374 -22.12 10.50 -8.21
C PRO A 374 -22.21 10.98 -6.76
N ALA A 375 -22.39 12.29 -6.55
CA ALA A 375 -22.42 12.90 -5.21
C ALA A 375 -23.46 12.30 -4.25
N ARG A 376 -24.55 11.73 -4.79
CA ARG A 376 -25.57 10.99 -4.02
C ARG A 376 -25.51 9.51 -4.35
N PRO A 377 -25.67 8.61 -3.36
CA PRO A 377 -25.79 7.18 -3.61
C PRO A 377 -27.08 6.86 -4.37
N PRO A 378 -27.13 5.72 -5.10
CA PRO A 378 -28.37 5.18 -5.63
C PRO A 378 -29.40 4.99 -4.50
N GLN A 379 -30.69 5.14 -4.80
CA GLN A 379 -31.73 4.78 -3.85
C GLN A 379 -31.63 3.28 -3.55
N ALA A 380 -31.39 2.93 -2.30
CA ALA A 380 -31.36 1.55 -1.86
C ALA A 380 -32.74 0.92 -2.09
N GLN A 381 -32.78 -0.26 -2.69
CA GLN A 381 -34.01 -1.05 -2.73
C GLN A 381 -34.39 -1.43 -1.30
N HIS A 382 -35.68 -1.45 -1.01
CA HIS A 382 -36.16 -1.85 0.31
C HIS A 382 -35.69 -3.29 0.62
N GLY A 383 -35.00 -3.49 1.74
CA GLY A 383 -34.41 -4.77 2.13
C GLY A 383 -33.04 -5.11 1.51
N ALA A 384 -32.45 -4.22 0.71
CA ALA A 384 -31.09 -4.43 0.20
C ALA A 384 -30.05 -4.43 1.36
N PRO A 385 -29.03 -5.31 1.32
CA PRO A 385 -27.99 -5.34 2.34
C PRO A 385 -27.21 -4.03 2.36
N ARG A 386 -26.86 -3.55 3.58
CA ARG A 386 -26.03 -2.35 3.77
C ARG A 386 -24.60 -2.63 3.32
N ILE A 387 -24.14 -1.86 2.32
CA ILE A 387 -22.75 -1.90 1.85
C ILE A 387 -21.87 -1.21 2.90
N LEU A 388 -20.92 -1.96 3.48
CA LEU A 388 -19.95 -1.41 4.44
C LEU A 388 -18.55 -1.46 3.85
N ASN A 389 -17.76 -0.42 4.12
CA ASN A 389 -16.35 -0.32 3.79
C ASN A 389 -15.65 0.62 4.79
N ARG A 390 -15.07 0.06 5.84
CA ARG A 390 -14.54 0.82 6.98
C ARG A 390 -13.25 0.24 7.52
N VAL A 391 -12.35 1.11 7.99
CA VAL A 391 -11.20 0.75 8.82
C VAL A 391 -11.46 1.22 10.24
N LEU A 392 -11.38 0.32 11.21
CA LEU A 392 -11.64 0.61 12.62
C LEU A 392 -10.35 1.10 13.27
N VAL A 393 -10.38 2.29 13.86
CA VAL A 393 -9.18 2.91 14.42
C VAL A 393 -9.44 3.55 15.79
N SER A 394 -8.39 3.65 16.60
CA SER A 394 -8.38 4.44 17.84
C SER A 394 -7.22 5.45 17.82
N PRO A 395 -7.34 6.64 18.43
CA PRO A 395 -6.23 7.57 18.55
C PRO A 395 -5.12 6.94 19.40
N ARG A 396 -3.86 7.25 19.09
CA ARG A 396 -2.74 6.75 19.89
C ARG A 396 -2.55 7.57 21.18
N PRO A 397 -2.30 6.90 22.32
CA PRO A 397 -1.83 7.58 23.53
C PRO A 397 -0.54 8.36 23.22
N GLY A 398 -0.50 9.64 23.58
CA GLY A 398 0.63 10.53 23.27
C GLY A 398 0.56 11.25 21.91
N GLY A 399 -0.53 11.07 21.15
CA GLY A 399 -0.80 11.81 19.91
C GLY A 399 -0.03 11.31 18.68
N GLY A 400 -0.22 11.99 17.54
CA GLY A 400 0.55 11.72 16.31
C GLY A 400 0.08 10.52 15.48
N GLY A 401 -1.22 10.19 15.49
CA GLY A 401 -1.82 9.23 14.55
C GLY A 401 -2.90 8.35 15.18
N VAL A 402 -3.26 7.29 14.45
CA VAL A 402 -4.26 6.28 14.86
C VAL A 402 -3.67 4.88 14.77
N SER A 403 -4.13 3.97 15.62
CA SER A 403 -3.88 2.53 15.51
C SER A 403 -5.10 1.84 14.91
N VAL A 404 -4.87 0.85 14.06
CA VAL A 404 -5.94 0.07 13.40
C VAL A 404 -6.27 -1.16 14.25
N PHE A 405 -7.57 -1.41 14.46
CA PHE A 405 -8.09 -2.53 15.26
C PHE A 405 -8.95 -3.50 14.44
N GLY A 406 -9.25 -3.14 13.20
CA GLY A 406 -10.05 -3.99 12.35
C GLY A 406 -10.39 -3.35 11.02
N VAL A 407 -11.01 -4.14 10.17
CA VAL A 407 -11.52 -3.72 8.87
C VAL A 407 -12.80 -4.47 8.57
N ILE A 408 -13.70 -3.80 7.87
CA ILE A 408 -14.88 -4.44 7.30
C ILE A 408 -15.09 -3.95 5.87
N ARG A 409 -15.28 -4.89 4.96
CA ARG A 409 -15.89 -4.67 3.65
C ARG A 409 -16.98 -5.71 3.44
N ARG A 410 -18.19 -5.25 3.15
CA ARG A 410 -19.37 -6.12 2.96
C ARG A 410 -20.24 -5.61 1.83
N GLY A 411 -20.60 -6.49 0.90
CA GLY A 411 -21.51 -6.22 -0.20
C GLY A 411 -20.96 -5.27 -1.26
N MET A 412 -19.63 -5.10 -1.33
CA MET A 412 -19.01 -4.19 -2.29
C MET A 412 -18.95 -4.84 -3.69
N PRO A 413 -19.52 -4.23 -4.74
CA PRO A 413 -19.52 -4.83 -6.06
C PRO A 413 -18.11 -5.08 -6.60
N GLY A 414 -17.86 -6.30 -7.08
CA GLY A 414 -16.60 -6.68 -7.72
C GLY A 414 -15.41 -6.83 -6.77
N LEU A 415 -15.61 -6.62 -5.46
CA LEU A 415 -14.61 -6.83 -4.42
C LEU A 415 -15.12 -7.83 -3.40
N GLU A 416 -14.19 -8.53 -2.77
CA GLU A 416 -14.54 -9.62 -1.87
C GLU A 416 -14.89 -9.11 -0.47
N ASP A 417 -15.86 -9.74 0.18
CA ASP A 417 -16.16 -9.40 1.57
C ASP A 417 -15.01 -9.82 2.49
N MET A 418 -14.69 -8.96 3.45
CA MET A 418 -13.68 -9.22 4.47
C MET A 418 -14.11 -8.59 5.79
N SER A 419 -13.81 -9.27 6.89
CA SER A 419 -14.08 -8.79 8.24
C SER A 419 -13.00 -9.30 9.18
N LEU A 420 -12.26 -8.39 9.77
CA LEU A 420 -11.19 -8.70 10.73
C LEU A 420 -11.32 -7.74 11.92
N GLY A 421 -11.28 -8.27 13.14
CA GLY A 421 -11.44 -7.45 14.35
C GLY A 421 -12.79 -6.76 14.45
N TRP A 422 -13.88 -7.31 13.89
CA TRP A 422 -15.23 -6.75 13.95
C TRP A 422 -16.28 -7.82 14.29
N THR A 423 -17.28 -7.47 15.09
CA THR A 423 -18.22 -8.43 15.72
C THR A 423 -19.61 -8.53 15.11
N GLY A 424 -20.02 -7.62 14.22
CA GLY A 424 -21.34 -7.71 13.59
C GLY A 424 -22.36 -6.64 14.02
N GLU A 425 -22.21 -6.05 15.20
CA GLU A 425 -23.25 -5.21 15.83
C GLU A 425 -23.22 -3.78 15.30
N ASP A 426 -23.63 -3.55 14.06
CA ASP A 426 -23.78 -2.18 13.52
C ASP A 426 -25.16 -1.59 13.89
N ASP A 427 -25.47 -1.55 15.19
CA ASP A 427 -26.73 -0.97 15.73
C ASP A 427 -26.65 0.57 15.86
N GLY A 428 -25.63 1.20 15.27
CA GLY A 428 -25.45 2.64 15.24
C GLY A 428 -24.77 3.26 16.47
N GLU A 429 -24.44 2.44 17.48
CA GLU A 429 -23.80 2.90 18.72
C GLU A 429 -22.61 2.08 19.23
N SER A 430 -22.39 0.83 18.80
CA SER A 430 -21.23 0.03 19.24
C SER A 430 -20.44 -0.52 18.05
N ILE A 431 -19.18 -0.11 17.91
CA ILE A 431 -18.23 -0.75 16.99
C ILE A 431 -17.09 -1.27 17.86
N ALA A 432 -17.36 -2.35 18.61
CA ALA A 432 -16.36 -2.97 19.46
C ALA A 432 -15.58 -4.03 18.67
N PRO A 433 -14.25 -3.90 18.50
CA PRO A 433 -13.44 -4.97 17.96
C PRO A 433 -13.29 -6.13 18.96
N LYS A 434 -13.09 -7.36 18.48
CA LYS A 434 -12.53 -8.46 19.31
C LYS A 434 -11.01 -8.36 19.29
N LEU A 435 -10.43 -8.11 20.47
CA LEU A 435 -8.99 -8.17 20.73
C LEU A 435 -8.53 -9.62 20.89
#